data_AF-A0AAR2JCL2-F1
#
_entry.id   AF-A0AAR2JCL2-F1
#
_cell.length_a   1.000
_cell.length_b   1.000
_cell.length_c   1.000
_cell.angle_alpha   90.00
_cell.angle_beta   90.00
_cell.angle_gamma   90.00
#
_symmetry.space_group_name_H-M   'P 1'
#
loop_
_entity.id
_entity.type
_entity.pdbx_description
1 polymer ?
#
loop_
_entity_poly.entity_id
_entity_poly.type
_entity_poly.pdbx_seq_one_letter_code
_entity_poly.pdbx_strand_id
1 'polypeptide(L)'
;MAAEIHSRPHSSRPILLNKIEGHQDAVSAAVLIPKEDGVITVSEDRTIRVWLKRDSGQYWPSIYHTVSSPCSCMSYHHESRRIFIGQDNGAIVENRELHYKTEASGS
;
A
#
# COMPACT_ATOMS: atom_id res chain seq x y z
N MET A 1 9.04 -24.86 46.79
CA MET A 1 7.85 -24.99 45.92
C MET A 1 7.90 -23.86 44.91
N ALA A 2 8.19 -24.16 43.65
CA ALA A 2 8.19 -23.17 42.57
C ALA A 2 6.77 -23.07 42.00
N ALA A 3 6.25 -21.86 41.87
CA ALA A 3 4.97 -21.61 41.21
C ALA A 3 5.19 -21.59 39.69
N GLU A 4 4.49 -22.46 38.96
CA GLU A 4 4.44 -22.41 37.50
C GLU A 4 3.64 -21.18 37.05
N ILE A 5 4.35 -20.21 36.47
CA ILE A 5 3.74 -19.08 35.78
C ILE A 5 3.21 -19.61 34.46
N HIS A 6 1.90 -19.88 34.43
CA HIS A 6 1.17 -20.19 33.22
C HIS A 6 1.09 -18.93 32.37
N SER A 7 2.07 -18.76 31.46
CA SER A 7 2.01 -17.81 30.36
C SER A 7 0.79 -18.16 29.51
N ARG A 8 -0.31 -17.40 29.67
CA ARG A 8 -1.47 -17.53 28.79
C ARG A 8 -1.03 -17.07 27.39
N PRO A 9 -1.20 -17.89 26.34
CA PRO A 9 -0.95 -17.42 25.00
C PRO A 9 -1.93 -16.27 24.72
N HIS A 10 -1.40 -15.06 24.57
CA HIS A 10 -2.15 -13.94 23.99
C HIS A 10 -2.45 -14.33 22.54
N SER A 11 -3.60 -14.98 22.33
CA SER A 11 -4.21 -15.12 21.02
C SER A 11 -4.63 -13.72 20.57
N SER A 12 -3.69 -12.94 20.03
CA SER A 12 -4.02 -11.69 19.35
C SER A 12 -4.71 -12.05 18.05
N ARG A 13 -6.05 -12.02 18.06
CA ARG A 13 -6.84 -12.17 16.84
C ARG A 13 -6.60 -10.93 15.97
N PRO A 14 -6.41 -11.08 14.65
CA PRO A 14 -6.37 -9.94 13.76
C PRO A 14 -7.70 -9.20 13.85
N ILE A 15 -7.65 -7.88 14.02
CA ILE A 15 -8.81 -7.00 13.96
C ILE A 15 -8.73 -6.17 12.68
N LEU A 16 -9.88 -5.94 12.04
CA LEU A 16 -9.98 -5.03 10.91
C LEU A 16 -9.77 -3.60 11.41
N LEU A 17 -8.69 -2.95 10.95
CA LEU A 17 -8.38 -1.56 11.34
C LEU A 17 -9.01 -0.55 10.39
N ASN A 18 -8.88 -0.76 9.08
CA ASN A 18 -9.36 0.16 8.06
C ASN A 18 -9.86 -0.58 6.81
N LYS A 19 -10.83 0.02 6.12
CA LYS A 19 -11.27 -0.36 4.77
C LYS A 19 -11.03 0.83 3.85
N ILE A 20 -10.24 0.63 2.80
CA ILE A 20 -9.93 1.66 1.80
C ILE A 20 -10.75 1.32 0.55
N GLU A 21 -11.63 2.23 0.13
CA GLU A 21 -12.50 2.06 -1.04
C GLU A 21 -12.11 3.07 -2.12
N GLY A 22 -12.24 2.69 -3.40
CA GLY A 22 -12.11 3.64 -4.52
C GLY A 22 -11.47 3.12 -5.80
N HIS A 23 -10.93 1.90 -5.83
CA HIS A 23 -10.64 1.23 -7.10
C HIS A 23 -11.94 0.85 -7.80
N GLN A 24 -11.92 0.88 -9.14
CA GLN A 24 -13.10 0.55 -9.95
C GLN A 24 -13.16 -0.93 -10.33
N ASP A 25 -12.12 -1.70 -10.00
CA ASP A 25 -12.01 -3.12 -10.27
C ASP A 25 -11.14 -3.80 -9.20
N ALA A 26 -10.90 -5.11 -9.35
CA ALA A 26 -10.14 -5.92 -8.40
C ALA A 26 -8.76 -5.33 -8.10
N VAL A 27 -8.39 -5.32 -6.82
CA VAL A 27 -7.04 -4.97 -6.37
C VAL A 27 -6.20 -6.23 -6.40
N SER A 28 -5.17 -6.28 -7.25
CA SER A 28 -4.33 -7.47 -7.43
C SER A 28 -3.19 -7.54 -6.44
N ALA A 29 -2.67 -6.39 -5.97
CA ALA A 29 -1.67 -6.35 -4.90
C ALA A 29 -1.68 -5.03 -4.12
N ALA A 30 -1.21 -5.10 -2.88
CA ALA A 30 -1.01 -3.95 -2.00
C ALA A 30 0.31 -4.08 -1.21
N VAL A 31 1.08 -2.99 -1.08
CA VAL A 31 2.26 -2.93 -0.20
C VAL A 31 2.16 -1.74 0.75
N LEU A 32 2.66 -1.92 1.98
CA LEU A 32 2.83 -0.82 2.92
C LEU A 32 4.06 0.00 2.54
N ILE A 33 3.94 1.32 2.62
CA ILE A 33 5.07 2.24 2.52
C ILE A 33 5.70 2.36 3.91
N PRO A 34 6.94 1.90 4.11
CA PRO A 34 7.60 2.06 5.39
C PRO A 34 7.73 3.55 5.73
N LYS A 35 7.42 3.90 6.98
CA LYS A 35 7.54 5.25 7.56
C LYS A 35 6.47 6.29 7.17
N GLU A 36 5.69 6.08 6.11
CA GLU A 36 4.74 7.11 5.61
C GLU A 36 3.26 6.79 5.90
N ASP A 37 2.98 5.82 6.80
CA ASP A 37 1.63 5.31 7.15
C ASP A 37 0.72 5.23 5.90
N GLY A 38 1.26 4.65 4.83
CA GLY A 38 0.67 4.66 3.50
C GLY A 38 0.66 3.27 2.85
N VAL A 39 -0.13 3.14 1.80
CA VAL A 39 -0.30 1.90 1.04
C VAL A 39 -0.18 2.20 -0.45
N ILE A 40 0.54 1.37 -1.20
CA ILE A 40 0.53 1.38 -2.67
C ILE A 40 -0.27 0.18 -3.13
N THR A 41 -1.21 0.40 -4.05
CA THR A 41 -2.03 -0.65 -4.63
C THR A 41 -1.93 -0.63 -6.15
N VAL A 42 -2.09 -1.82 -6.75
CA VAL A 42 -2.25 -2.01 -8.19
C VAL A 42 -3.54 -2.79 -8.45
N SER A 43 -4.20 -2.51 -9.58
CA SER A 43 -5.54 -3.04 -9.84
C SER A 43 -5.77 -3.37 -11.32
N GLU A 44 -6.75 -4.24 -11.55
CA GLU A 44 -7.29 -4.56 -12.87
C GLU A 44 -7.94 -3.35 -13.56
N ASP A 45 -8.29 -2.30 -12.80
CA ASP A 45 -8.77 -1.02 -13.35
C ASP A 45 -7.68 -0.24 -14.12
N ARG A 46 -6.48 -0.82 -14.25
CA ARG A 46 -5.27 -0.27 -14.88
C ARG A 46 -4.65 0.87 -14.11
N THR A 47 -4.83 0.90 -12.79
CA THR A 47 -4.39 2.02 -11.97
C THR A 47 -3.48 1.57 -10.85
N ILE A 48 -2.52 2.45 -10.57
CA ILE A 48 -1.58 2.36 -9.46
C ILE A 48 -1.93 3.53 -8.56
N ARG A 49 -2.26 3.25 -7.30
CA ARG A 49 -2.67 4.27 -6.35
C ARG A 49 -1.79 4.27 -5.12
N VAL A 50 -1.47 5.47 -4.65
CA VAL A 50 -0.85 5.68 -3.34
C VAL A 50 -1.89 6.25 -2.40
N TRP A 51 -2.12 5.56 -1.30
CA TRP A 51 -3.06 5.93 -0.25
C TRP A 51 -2.29 6.39 0.97
N LEU A 52 -2.43 7.67 1.32
CA LEU A 52 -1.80 8.22 2.53
C LEU A 52 -2.86 8.32 3.63
N LYS A 53 -2.53 7.85 4.82
CA LYS A 53 -3.40 7.99 5.98
C LYS A 53 -3.28 9.40 6.54
N ARG A 54 -4.43 10.01 6.81
CA ARG A 54 -4.51 11.30 7.49
C ARG A 54 -4.66 11.13 9.00
N ASP A 55 -4.54 12.23 9.74
CA ASP A 55 -4.73 12.27 11.20
C ASP A 55 -6.10 11.77 11.65
N SER A 56 -7.11 11.84 10.79
CA SER A 56 -8.45 11.28 11.03
C SER A 56 -8.50 9.75 10.99
N GLY A 57 -7.39 9.08 10.65
CA GLY A 57 -7.31 7.64 10.43
C GLY A 57 -7.79 7.18 9.05
N GLN A 58 -8.36 8.08 8.25
CA GLN A 58 -8.82 7.77 6.90
C GLN A 58 -7.68 7.84 5.88
N TYR A 59 -7.74 6.95 4.89
CA TYR A 59 -6.83 6.94 3.75
C TYR A 59 -7.39 7.76 2.60
N TRP A 60 -6.52 8.53 1.95
CA TRP A 60 -6.87 9.33 0.78
C TRP A 60 -5.95 8.98 -0.39
N PRO A 61 -6.49 8.88 -1.62
CA PRO A 61 -5.66 8.69 -2.80
C PRO A 61 -4.86 9.97 -3.05
N SER A 62 -3.55 9.87 -2.97
CA SER A 62 -2.64 11.01 -3.14
C SER A 62 -2.04 11.06 -4.55
N ILE A 63 -1.69 9.90 -5.12
CA ILE A 63 -1.16 9.79 -6.49
C ILE A 63 -1.86 8.67 -7.22
N TYR A 64 -2.08 8.92 -8.52
CA TYR A 64 -2.69 8.00 -9.45
C TYR A 64 -1.83 7.93 -10.71
N HIS A 65 -1.44 6.71 -11.10
CA HIS A 65 -0.83 6.45 -12.40
C HIS A 65 -1.67 5.42 -13.15
N THR A 66 -2.04 5.73 -14.40
CA THR A 66 -2.68 4.77 -15.30
C THR A 66 -1.60 4.03 -16.09
N VAL A 67 -1.79 2.74 -16.27
CA VAL A 67 -0.99 1.90 -17.16
C VAL A 67 -1.80 1.42 -18.36
N SER A 68 -1.14 0.87 -19.39
CA SER A 68 -1.78 0.49 -20.64
C SER A 68 -2.62 -0.81 -20.56
N SER A 69 -2.42 -1.63 -19.53
CA SER A 69 -3.07 -2.93 -19.38
C SER A 69 -3.30 -3.26 -17.89
N PRO A 70 -4.28 -4.12 -17.54
CA PRO A 70 -4.57 -4.51 -16.16
C PRO A 70 -3.32 -5.02 -15.42
N CYS A 71 -3.20 -4.67 -14.14
CA CYS A 71 -2.09 -5.09 -13.30
C CYS A 71 -2.36 -6.48 -12.71
N SER A 72 -1.45 -7.43 -12.91
CA SER A 72 -1.59 -8.80 -12.40
C SER A 72 -0.77 -9.08 -11.15
N CYS A 73 0.36 -8.38 -10.96
CA CYS A 73 1.22 -8.56 -9.80
C CYS A 73 2.09 -7.32 -9.52
N MET A 74 2.68 -7.28 -8.32
CA MET A 74 3.58 -6.21 -7.90
C MET A 74 4.73 -6.74 -7.05
N SER A 75 5.91 -6.14 -7.19
CA SER A 75 7.06 -6.31 -6.31
C SER A 75 7.60 -4.94 -5.87
N TYR A 76 7.82 -4.75 -4.57
CA TYR A 76 8.38 -3.53 -4.00
C TYR A 76 9.78 -3.78 -3.46
N HIS A 77 10.75 -3.01 -3.93
CA HIS A 77 12.12 -3.04 -3.45
C HIS A 77 12.37 -1.87 -2.49
N HIS A 78 12.39 -2.17 -1.19
CA HIS A 78 12.43 -1.17 -0.11
C HIS A 78 13.65 -0.25 -0.17
N GLU A 79 14.85 -0.77 -0.43
CA GLU A 79 16.07 0.05 -0.40
C GLU A 79 16.13 1.06 -1.53
N SER A 80 15.72 0.65 -2.74
CA SER A 80 15.75 1.53 -3.91
C SER A 80 14.45 2.31 -4.11
N ARG A 81 13.42 2.04 -3.31
CA ARG A 81 12.05 2.56 -3.47
C ARG A 81 11.51 2.41 -4.90
N ARG A 82 11.73 1.21 -5.46
CA ARG A 82 11.28 0.85 -6.82
C ARG A 82 10.17 -0.16 -6.73
N ILE A 83 9.25 -0.04 -7.69
CA ILE A 83 8.06 -0.88 -7.80
C ILE A 83 8.06 -1.46 -9.19
N PHE A 84 7.94 -2.78 -9.28
CA PHE A 84 7.80 -3.50 -10.53
C PHE A 84 6.40 -4.08 -10.60
N ILE A 85 5.73 -3.87 -11.73
CA ILE A 85 4.33 -4.24 -11.91
C ILE A 85 4.21 -5.05 -13.19
N GLY A 86 3.70 -6.27 -13.06
CA GLY A 86 3.36 -7.12 -14.21
C GLY A 86 1.99 -6.76 -14.75
N GLN A 87 1.86 -6.78 -16.08
CA GLN A 87 0.62 -6.52 -16.80
C GLN A 87 0.19 -7.70 -17.66
N ASP A 88 -1.11 -7.81 -17.93
CA ASP A 88 -1.68 -8.91 -18.72
C ASP A 88 -1.22 -8.92 -20.19
N ASN A 89 -0.78 -7.77 -20.72
CA ASN A 89 -0.16 -7.66 -22.04
C ASN A 89 1.29 -8.20 -22.10
N GLY A 90 1.82 -8.73 -21.00
CA GLY A 90 3.19 -9.23 -20.89
C GLY A 90 4.24 -8.16 -20.61
N ALA A 91 3.85 -6.89 -20.45
CA ALA A 91 4.76 -5.82 -20.09
C ALA A 91 5.06 -5.81 -18.58
N ILE A 92 6.25 -5.30 -18.24
CA ILE A 92 6.61 -4.93 -16.87
C ILE A 92 6.82 -3.43 -16.85
N VAL A 93 6.16 -2.76 -15.90
CA VAL A 93 6.38 -1.34 -15.64
C VAL A 93 7.19 -1.17 -14.36
N GLU A 94 8.24 -0.36 -14.44
CA GLU A 94 9.03 0.09 -13.31
C GLU A 94 8.59 1.50 -12.92
N ASN A 95 8.09 1.66 -11.70
CA ASN A 95 7.80 2.95 -11.11
C ASN A 95 8.75 3.22 -9.93
N ARG A 96 9.16 4.47 -9.79
CA ARG A 96 9.85 4.95 -8.59
C ARG A 96 8.85 5.71 -7.74
N GLU A 97 8.85 5.45 -6.45
CA GLU A 97 8.09 6.25 -5.49
C GLU A 97 8.59 7.70 -5.56
N LEU A 98 7.72 8.63 -5.99
CA LEU A 98 8.06 10.05 -6.05
C LEU A 98 8.03 10.61 -4.62
N HIS A 99 9.13 11.25 -4.20
CA HIS A 99 9.14 12.00 -2.95
C HIS A 99 8.08 13.10 -3.00
N TYR A 100 7.12 13.03 -2.10
CA TYR A 100 6.24 14.16 -1.81
C TYR A 100 7.09 15.30 -1.22
N LYS A 101 7.23 16.40 -1.96
CA LYS A 101 7.51 17.67 -1.28
C LYS A 101 6.22 18.05 -0.57
N THR A 102 6.23 17.97 0.75
CA THR A 102 5.28 18.70 1.57
C THR A 102 5.54 20.18 1.31
N GLU A 103 4.86 20.77 0.33
CA GLU A 103 4.71 22.23 0.31
C GLU A 103 3.80 22.58 1.48
N ALA A 104 4.41 22.71 2.65
CA ALA A 104 3.89 23.54 3.71
C ALA A 104 3.99 24.98 3.20
N SER A 105 3.00 25.42 2.40
CA SER A 105 2.76 26.83 2.19
C SER A 105 2.19 27.39 3.50
N GLY A 106 3.09 27.76 4.40
CA GLY A 106 2.78 28.69 5.46
C GLY A 106 2.58 30.08 4.88
N SER A 107 1.42 30.67 5.12
CA SER A 107 1.20 32.02 5.68
C SER A 107 -0.29 32.28 5.83
#